data_AF-A0A3N7FRY7-F1
#
_entry.id   AF-A0A3N7FRY7-F1
#
_cell.length_a   1.000
_cell.length_b   1.000
_cell.length_c   1.000
_cell.angle_alpha   90.00
_cell.angle_beta   90.00
_cell.angle_gamma   90.00
#
_symmetry.space_group_name_H-M   'P 1'
#
loop_
_entity.id
_entity.type
_entity.pdbx_description
1 polymer ?
#
loop_
_entity_poly.entity_id
_entity_poly.type
_entity_poly.pdbx_seq_one_letter_code
_entity_poly.pdbx_strand_id
1 'polypeptide(L)'
;MAAAADLPSPPPESLPRPQPRSPADLFWSFTWLALQGFGGVLAVVQRELVEKKRWMTNEEFVEDWAVAQIMPGPNVVNLSIMIGDRYFGLRGAFAALAGMLTFPLVLVLALAVVYAEFSSHPAVAGALRGMGAVAAGLIAGVAIKLFTSIKSHPLGRPLCVAFLALTIVAMVVLHWPLWWILPVIGGAACLLTWRKLAP
;
A
#
# COMPACT_ATOMS: atom_id res chain seq x y z
N MET A 1 47.45 -37.53 -11.16
CA MET A 1 47.19 -36.56 -10.06
C MET A 1 46.39 -35.40 -10.64
N ALA A 2 45.10 -35.62 -10.90
CA ALA A 2 44.21 -34.64 -11.51
C ALA A 2 43.41 -33.96 -10.39
N ALA A 3 43.49 -32.63 -10.31
CA ALA A 3 42.81 -31.80 -9.33
C ALA A 3 41.29 -31.92 -9.53
N ALA A 4 40.60 -32.42 -8.50
CA ALA A 4 39.16 -32.31 -8.40
C ALA A 4 38.82 -30.82 -8.25
N ALA A 5 38.11 -30.27 -9.23
CA ALA A 5 37.58 -28.92 -9.17
C ALA A 5 36.56 -28.86 -8.02
N ASP A 6 36.90 -28.05 -7.02
CA ASP A 6 36.07 -27.73 -5.88
C ASP A 6 34.87 -26.92 -6.39
N LEU A 7 33.74 -27.59 -6.64
CA LEU A 7 32.50 -26.92 -6.98
C LEU A 7 32.03 -26.16 -5.73
N PRO A 8 31.66 -24.87 -5.84
CA PRO A 8 31.16 -24.12 -4.71
C PRO A 8 29.96 -24.87 -4.11
N SER A 9 30.04 -25.11 -2.80
CA SER A 9 28.97 -25.73 -2.05
C SER A 9 27.66 -24.96 -2.26
N PRO A 10 26.51 -25.64 -2.38
CA PRO A 10 25.22 -24.96 -2.43
C PRO A 10 25.11 -24.04 -1.19
N PRO A 11 24.58 -22.81 -1.35
CA PRO A 11 24.46 -21.88 -0.24
C PRO A 11 23.73 -22.57 0.92
N PRO A 12 24.16 -22.33 2.18
CA PRO A 12 23.63 -23.03 3.34
C PRO A 12 22.11 -22.92 3.37
N GLU A 13 21.44 -24.07 3.50
CA GLU A 13 19.99 -24.17 3.66
C GLU A 13 19.53 -23.16 4.72
N SER A 14 18.81 -22.14 4.27
CA SER A 14 18.23 -21.12 5.13
C SER A 14 17.31 -21.80 6.14
N LEU A 15 17.46 -21.46 7.42
CA LEU A 15 16.61 -21.92 8.53
C LEU A 15 15.12 -22.00 8.12
N PRO A 16 14.34 -22.99 8.60
CA PRO A 16 12.93 -23.11 8.29
C PRO A 16 12.19 -21.80 8.60
N ARG A 17 11.68 -21.14 7.57
CA ARG A 17 10.97 -19.87 7.73
C ARG A 17 9.64 -20.11 8.47
N PRO A 18 9.18 -19.18 9.32
CA PRO A 18 7.84 -19.24 9.87
C PRO A 18 6.83 -19.22 8.72
N GLN A 19 5.95 -20.22 8.68
CA GLN A 19 4.85 -20.28 7.72
C GLN A 19 3.53 -20.12 8.48
N PRO A 20 2.46 -19.61 7.81
CA PRO A 20 1.14 -19.59 8.41
C PRO A 20 0.73 -21.01 8.83
N ARG A 21 0.25 -21.16 10.06
CA ARG A 21 -0.03 -22.49 10.64
C ARG A 21 -1.34 -23.10 10.14
N SER A 22 -2.26 -22.26 9.69
CA SER A 22 -3.57 -22.69 9.20
C SER A 22 -4.22 -21.62 8.31
N PRO A 23 -5.26 -21.96 7.53
CA PRO A 23 -6.08 -20.99 6.83
C PRO A 23 -6.71 -19.92 7.77
N ALA A 24 -6.99 -20.27 9.03
CA ALA A 24 -7.50 -19.32 10.02
C ALA A 24 -6.46 -18.27 10.43
N ASP A 25 -5.17 -18.64 10.45
CA ASP A 25 -4.07 -17.71 10.72
C ASP A 25 -3.93 -16.69 9.57
N LEU A 26 -4.11 -17.14 8.32
CA LEU A 26 -4.19 -16.25 7.16
C LEU A 26 -5.38 -15.30 7.28
N PHE A 27 -6.58 -15.82 7.57
CA PHE A 27 -7.79 -15.02 7.77
C PHE A 27 -7.56 -13.91 8.79
N TRP A 28 -7.03 -14.23 9.97
CA TRP A 28 -6.83 -13.25 11.04
C TRP A 28 -5.70 -12.27 10.73
N SER A 29 -4.62 -12.74 10.11
CA SER A 29 -3.48 -11.89 9.72
C SER A 29 -3.90 -10.86 8.67
N PHE A 30 -4.67 -11.27 7.65
CA PHE A 30 -5.17 -10.35 6.63
C PHE A 30 -6.31 -9.46 7.13
N THR A 31 -7.11 -9.92 8.09
CA THR A 31 -8.08 -9.07 8.80
C THR A 31 -7.37 -7.91 9.50
N TRP A 32 -6.32 -8.23 10.26
CA TRP A 32 -5.55 -7.21 10.98
C TRP A 32 -4.86 -6.24 10.04
N LEU A 33 -4.31 -6.76 8.93
CA LEU A 33 -3.71 -5.95 7.89
C LEU A 33 -4.72 -4.99 7.25
N ALA A 34 -5.94 -5.46 6.96
CA ALA A 34 -7.00 -4.64 6.38
C ALA A 34 -7.42 -3.47 7.29
N LEU A 35 -7.39 -3.67 8.62
CA LEU A 35 -7.68 -2.62 9.60
C LEU A 35 -6.58 -1.57 9.75
N GLN A 36 -5.37 -1.85 9.28
CA GLN A 36 -4.22 -0.97 9.42
C GLN A 36 -3.84 -0.22 8.13
N GLY A 37 -4.63 -0.38 7.07
CA GLY A 37 -4.39 0.19 5.74
C GLY A 37 -4.56 1.72 5.63
N PHE A 38 -4.30 2.49 6.67
CA PHE A 38 -4.46 3.93 6.66
C PHE A 38 -3.11 4.63 6.42
N GLY A 39 -3.01 5.42 5.35
CA GLY A 39 -1.90 6.36 5.16
C GLY A 39 -0.53 5.73 4.81
N GLY A 40 -0.48 4.56 4.18
CA GLY A 40 0.80 3.97 3.77
C GLY A 40 0.76 2.45 3.73
N VAL A 41 -0.25 1.90 3.05
CA VAL A 41 -0.59 0.47 3.12
C VAL A 41 0.58 -0.42 2.74
N LEU A 42 1.37 -0.03 1.73
CA LEU A 42 2.57 -0.76 1.32
C LEU A 42 3.54 -1.00 2.49
N ALA A 43 3.86 0.05 3.25
CA ALA A 43 4.79 -0.04 4.38
C ALA A 43 4.21 -0.90 5.52
N VAL A 44 2.89 -0.82 5.73
CA VAL A 44 2.19 -1.65 6.74
C VAL A 44 2.23 -3.12 6.33
N VAL A 45 1.90 -3.43 5.07
CA VAL A 45 1.93 -4.79 4.52
C VAL A 45 3.34 -5.36 4.59
N GLN A 46 4.35 -4.62 4.13
CA GLN A 46 5.75 -5.03 4.17
C GLN A 46 6.18 -5.32 5.60
N ARG A 47 5.91 -4.41 6.54
CA ARG A 47 6.26 -4.60 7.96
C ARG A 47 5.57 -5.82 8.56
N GLU A 48 4.30 -6.06 8.24
CA GLU A 48 3.57 -7.19 8.81
C GLU A 48 4.06 -8.52 8.24
N LEU A 49 4.23 -8.63 6.92
CA LEU A 49 4.59 -9.88 6.25
C LEU A 49 6.09 -10.21 6.32
N VAL A 50 6.96 -9.20 6.16
CA VAL A 50 8.42 -9.35 6.09
C VAL A 50 9.04 -9.23 7.49
N GLU A 51 8.75 -8.16 8.24
CA GLU A 51 9.46 -7.90 9.50
C GLU A 51 8.89 -8.69 10.69
N LYS A 52 7.56 -8.66 10.87
CA LYS A 52 6.89 -9.29 12.01
C LYS A 52 6.66 -10.79 11.80
N LYS A 53 5.94 -11.15 10.73
CA LYS A 53 5.57 -12.55 10.45
C LYS A 53 6.72 -13.34 9.82
N ARG A 54 7.62 -12.66 9.10
CA ARG A 54 8.78 -13.26 8.40
C ARG A 54 8.40 -14.39 7.45
N TRP A 55 7.23 -14.27 6.81
CA TRP A 55 6.70 -15.25 5.86
C TRP A 55 7.47 -15.22 4.54
N MET A 56 8.01 -14.06 4.18
CA MET A 56 8.71 -13.80 2.93
C MET A 56 9.88 -12.83 3.14
N THR A 57 10.85 -12.87 2.24
CA THR A 57 11.94 -11.88 2.21
C THR A 57 11.49 -10.57 1.59
N ASN A 58 12.35 -9.55 1.66
CA ASN A 58 12.05 -8.26 1.03
C ASN A 58 12.01 -8.40 -0.50
N GLU A 59 12.89 -9.23 -1.07
CA GLU A 59 12.98 -9.51 -2.50
C GLU A 59 11.70 -10.19 -3.00
N GLU A 60 11.27 -11.27 -2.33
CA GLU A 60 10.02 -11.96 -2.64
C GLU A 60 8.80 -11.03 -2.52
N PHE A 61 8.78 -10.18 -1.49
CA PHE A 61 7.71 -9.20 -1.32
C PHE A 61 7.64 -8.21 -2.48
N VAL A 62 8.79 -7.69 -2.94
CA VAL A 62 8.84 -6.75 -4.06
C VAL A 62 8.39 -7.40 -5.36
N GLU A 63 8.78 -8.66 -5.61
CA GLU A 63 8.33 -9.43 -6.77
C GLU A 63 6.81 -9.67 -6.74
N ASP A 64 6.28 -10.18 -5.62
CA ASP A 64 4.85 -10.44 -5.46
C ASP A 64 4.04 -9.13 -5.53
N TRP A 65 4.56 -8.03 -4.98
CA TRP A 65 3.95 -6.70 -5.06
C TRP A 65 3.95 -6.14 -6.49
N ALA A 66 5.01 -6.38 -7.27
CA ALA A 66 5.05 -5.99 -8.68
C ALA A 66 3.97 -6.71 -9.50
N VAL A 67 3.79 -8.02 -9.27
CA VAL A 67 2.72 -8.79 -9.89
C VAL A 67 1.34 -8.28 -9.46
N ALA A 68 1.15 -8.01 -8.17
CA ALA A 68 -0.11 -7.51 -7.63
C ALA A 68 -0.55 -6.17 -8.24
N GLN A 69 0.40 -5.34 -8.70
CA GLN A 69 0.14 -4.06 -9.39
C GLN A 69 -0.24 -4.23 -10.88
N ILE A 70 0.15 -5.33 -11.51
CA ILE A 70 -0.22 -5.64 -12.90
C ILE A 70 -1.62 -6.24 -12.95
N MET A 71 -2.01 -6.96 -11.90
CA MET A 71 -3.35 -7.56 -11.79
C MET A 71 -4.44 -6.48 -11.62
N PRO A 72 -5.58 -6.60 -12.31
CA PRO A 72 -6.68 -5.66 -12.13
C PRO A 72 -7.26 -5.79 -10.72
N GLY A 73 -7.44 -4.65 -10.04
CA GLY A 73 -8.07 -4.59 -8.72
C GLY A 73 -7.16 -3.98 -7.64
N PRO A 74 -7.55 -4.08 -6.37
CA PRO A 74 -6.76 -3.53 -5.26
C PRO A 74 -5.51 -4.38 -5.02
N ASN A 75 -4.32 -3.76 -5.10
CA ASN A 75 -3.02 -4.44 -4.97
C ASN A 75 -2.92 -5.34 -3.73
N VAL A 76 -3.43 -4.88 -2.59
CA VAL A 76 -3.33 -5.60 -1.31
C VAL A 76 -4.22 -6.85 -1.30
N VAL A 77 -5.37 -6.78 -1.99
CA VAL A 77 -6.28 -7.92 -2.17
C VAL A 77 -5.64 -8.95 -3.08
N ASN A 78 -5.07 -8.54 -4.21
CA ASN A 78 -4.35 -9.42 -5.12
C ASN A 78 -3.20 -10.13 -4.40
N LEU A 79 -2.40 -9.38 -3.65
CA LEU A 79 -1.32 -9.94 -2.84
C LEU A 79 -1.84 -10.95 -1.80
N SER A 80 -2.96 -10.68 -1.12
CA SER A 80 -3.53 -11.61 -0.14
C SER A 80 -3.94 -12.94 -0.76
N ILE A 81 -4.52 -12.90 -1.96
CA ILE A 81 -4.93 -14.09 -2.72
C ILE A 81 -3.69 -14.89 -3.13
N MET A 82 -2.67 -14.23 -3.69
CA MET A 82 -1.42 -14.87 -4.10
C MET A 82 -0.71 -15.57 -2.93
N ILE A 83 -0.64 -14.89 -1.78
CA ILE A 83 -0.04 -15.45 -0.56
C ILE A 83 -0.88 -16.61 -0.03
N GLY A 84 -2.21 -16.45 0.02
CA GLY A 84 -3.11 -17.51 0.45
C GLY A 84 -3.01 -18.76 -0.43
N ASP A 85 -2.93 -18.57 -1.74
CA ASP A 85 -2.77 -19.65 -2.72
C ASP A 85 -1.42 -20.37 -2.56
N ARG A 86 -0.33 -19.61 -2.34
CA ARG A 86 1.01 -20.18 -2.14
C ARG A 86 1.08 -21.15 -0.95
N TYR A 87 0.41 -20.87 0.17
CA TYR A 87 0.53 -21.68 1.39
C TYR A 87 -0.50 -22.81 1.52
N PHE A 88 -1.76 -22.61 1.09
CA PHE A 88 -2.81 -23.63 1.23
C PHE A 88 -3.67 -23.80 -0.02
N GLY A 89 -3.17 -23.39 -1.19
CA GLY A 89 -3.90 -23.39 -2.46
C GLY A 89 -5.19 -22.57 -2.40
N LEU A 90 -6.18 -23.00 -3.18
CA LEU A 90 -7.50 -22.35 -3.25
C LEU A 90 -8.13 -22.08 -1.86
N ARG A 91 -7.98 -23.00 -0.91
CA ARG A 91 -8.54 -22.83 0.45
C ARG A 91 -7.88 -21.67 1.20
N GLY A 92 -6.57 -21.50 1.04
CA GLY A 92 -5.84 -20.37 1.63
C GLY A 92 -6.17 -19.06 0.93
N ALA A 93 -6.31 -19.07 -0.40
CA ALA A 93 -6.72 -17.91 -1.19
C ALA A 93 -8.07 -17.36 -0.73
N PHE A 94 -9.09 -18.22 -0.60
CA PHE A 94 -10.40 -17.82 -0.09
C PHE A 94 -10.35 -17.36 1.37
N ALA A 95 -9.56 -18.01 2.23
CA ALA A 95 -9.44 -17.61 3.62
C ALA A 95 -8.78 -16.23 3.78
N ALA A 96 -7.71 -15.96 3.01
CA ALA A 96 -7.03 -14.67 2.98
C ALA A 96 -7.96 -13.56 2.47
N LEU A 97 -8.66 -13.81 1.36
CA LEU A 97 -9.62 -12.88 0.77
C LEU A 97 -10.78 -12.58 1.74
N ALA A 98 -11.36 -13.62 2.36
CA ALA A 98 -12.42 -13.47 3.34
C ALA A 98 -11.92 -12.66 4.54
N GLY A 99 -10.72 -12.93 5.06
CA GLY A 99 -10.14 -12.13 6.15
C GLY A 99 -9.99 -10.66 5.77
N MET A 100 -9.52 -10.40 4.55
CA MET A 100 -9.32 -9.05 4.06
C MET A 100 -10.62 -8.25 3.87
N LEU A 101 -11.71 -8.90 3.48
CA LEU A 101 -12.96 -8.21 3.13
C LEU A 101 -14.03 -8.27 4.21
N THR A 102 -14.18 -9.40 4.90
CA THR A 102 -15.32 -9.65 5.79
C THR A 102 -15.35 -8.68 6.96
N PHE A 103 -14.24 -8.50 7.68
CA PHE A 103 -14.27 -7.67 8.89
C PHE A 103 -14.42 -6.17 8.57
N PRO A 104 -13.68 -5.57 7.62
CA PRO A 104 -13.91 -4.18 7.24
C PRO A 104 -15.34 -3.95 6.72
N LEU A 105 -15.89 -4.91 5.95
CA LEU A 105 -17.26 -4.82 5.46
C LEU A 105 -18.27 -4.82 6.62
N VAL A 106 -18.15 -5.75 7.56
CA VAL A 106 -19.03 -5.82 8.74
C VAL A 106 -18.92 -4.55 9.57
N LEU A 107 -17.70 -4.02 9.77
CA LEU A 107 -17.47 -2.78 10.50
C LEU A 107 -18.18 -1.59 9.84
N VAL A 108 -18.02 -1.43 8.52
CA VAL A 108 -18.66 -0.34 7.77
C VAL A 108 -20.18 -0.48 7.77
N LEU A 109 -20.71 -1.69 7.61
CA LEU A 109 -22.16 -1.95 7.67
C LEU A 109 -22.72 -1.65 9.07
N ALA A 110 -22.03 -2.07 10.13
CA ALA A 110 -22.43 -1.77 11.50
C ALA A 110 -22.47 -0.26 11.75
N LEU A 111 -21.43 0.47 11.30
CA LEU A 111 -21.40 1.93 11.38
C LEU A 111 -22.53 2.58 10.56
N ALA A 112 -22.87 2.01 9.40
CA ALA A 112 -23.97 2.50 8.57
C ALA A 112 -25.34 2.31 9.23
N VAL A 113 -25.57 1.18 9.90
CA VAL A 113 -26.81 0.93 10.67
C VAL A 113 -26.92 1.89 11.84
N VAL A 114 -25.85 2.05 12.63
CA VAL A 114 -25.81 3.00 13.74
C VAL A 114 -26.04 4.43 13.23
N TYR A 115 -25.45 4.78 12.09
CA TYR A 115 -25.70 6.08 11.47
C TYR A 115 -27.15 6.27 11.05
N ALA A 116 -27.80 5.26 10.47
CA ALA A 116 -29.18 5.34 10.05
C ALA A 116 -30.13 5.60 11.23
N GLU A 117 -29.93 4.92 12.36
CA GLU A 117 -30.78 5.06 13.54
C GLU A 117 -30.52 6.36 14.32
N PHE A 118 -29.25 6.78 14.43
CA PHE A 118 -28.86 7.91 15.28
C PHE A 118 -28.45 9.18 14.50
N SER A 119 -28.79 9.26 13.21
CA SER A 119 -28.45 10.39 12.33
C SER A 119 -28.94 11.75 12.84
N SER A 120 -30.04 11.77 13.61
CA SER A 120 -30.63 12.97 14.22
C SER A 120 -29.90 13.45 15.47
N HIS A 121 -29.00 12.65 16.04
CA HIS A 121 -28.30 12.99 17.27
C HIS A 121 -27.02 13.79 16.95
N PRO A 122 -26.85 15.00 17.52
CA PRO A 122 -25.73 15.89 17.18
C PRO A 122 -24.35 15.29 17.51
N ALA A 123 -24.28 14.36 18.48
CA ALA A 123 -23.05 13.65 18.81
C ALA A 123 -22.54 12.76 17.66
N VAL A 124 -23.44 12.11 16.91
CA VAL A 124 -23.06 11.24 15.76
C VAL A 124 -22.53 12.07 14.61
N ALA A 125 -23.20 13.19 14.30
CA ALA A 125 -22.71 14.14 13.31
C ALA A 125 -21.33 14.73 13.70
N GLY A 126 -21.11 14.99 14.99
CA GLY A 126 -19.81 15.41 15.53
C GLY A 126 -18.73 14.35 15.37
N ALA A 127 -19.04 13.09 15.69
CA ALA A 127 -18.11 11.97 15.54
C ALA A 127 -17.69 11.75 14.08
N LEU A 128 -18.64 11.81 13.13
CA LEU A 128 -18.35 11.70 11.70
C LEU A 128 -17.46 12.83 11.19
N ARG A 129 -17.71 14.07 11.61
CA ARG A 129 -16.80 15.19 11.30
C ARG A 129 -15.41 14.97 11.88
N GLY A 130 -15.33 14.47 13.11
CA GLY A 130 -14.07 14.09 13.74
C GLY A 130 -13.30 13.05 12.93
N MET A 131 -13.96 11.98 12.49
CA MET A 131 -13.36 10.96 11.62
C MET A 131 -12.87 11.54 10.29
N GLY A 132 -13.66 12.43 9.67
CA GLY A 132 -13.26 13.16 8.47
C GLY A 132 -12.00 14.02 8.69
N ALA A 133 -11.92 14.73 9.81
CA ALA A 133 -10.75 15.52 10.17
C ALA A 133 -9.50 14.64 10.42
N VAL A 134 -9.66 13.48 11.08
CA VAL A 134 -8.58 12.50 11.28
C VAL A 134 -8.09 11.95 9.94
N ALA A 135 -9.00 11.58 9.03
CA ALA A 135 -8.64 11.11 7.70
C ALA A 135 -7.86 12.18 6.90
N ALA A 136 -8.34 13.43 6.92
CA ALA A 136 -7.65 14.55 6.29
C ALA A 136 -6.25 14.78 6.89
N GLY A 137 -6.13 14.73 8.21
CA GLY A 137 -4.85 14.87 8.92
C GLY A 137 -3.87 13.75 8.57
N LEU A 138 -4.35 12.51 8.43
CA LEU A 138 -3.50 11.39 8.02
C LEU A 138 -3.02 11.54 6.57
N ILE A 139 -3.91 11.92 5.64
CA ILE A 139 -3.53 12.20 4.24
C ILE A 139 -2.48 13.32 4.20
N ALA A 140 -2.68 14.39 4.97
CA ALA A 140 -1.72 15.48 5.08
C ALA A 140 -0.38 14.99 5.66
N GLY A 141 -0.39 14.14 6.69
CA GLY A 141 0.82 13.53 7.26
C GLY A 141 1.62 12.72 6.25
N VAL A 142 0.93 11.94 5.41
CA VAL A 142 1.55 11.20 4.30
C VAL A 142 2.12 12.16 3.26
N ALA A 143 1.36 13.19 2.86
CA ALA A 143 1.84 14.19 1.91
C ALA A 143 3.11 14.90 2.42
N ILE A 144 3.17 15.27 3.70
CA ILE A 144 4.36 15.86 4.32
C ILE A 144 5.53 14.88 4.31
N LYS A 145 5.28 13.60 4.64
CA LYS A 145 6.31 12.55 4.60
C LYS A 145 6.86 12.32 3.19
N LEU A 146 6.02 12.37 2.15
CA LEU A 146 6.49 12.29 0.77
C LEU A 146 7.23 13.57 0.35
N PHE A 147 6.78 14.74 0.82
CA PHE A 147 7.41 16.02 0.51
C PHE A 147 8.86 16.09 0.99
N THR A 148 9.19 15.51 2.14
CA THR A 148 10.59 15.46 2.60
C THR A 148 11.49 14.63 1.69
N SER A 149 10.93 13.62 1.00
CA SER A 149 11.65 12.80 0.02
C SER A 149 12.00 13.55 -1.28
N ILE A 150 11.41 14.73 -1.52
CA ILE A 150 11.74 15.59 -2.67
C ILE A 150 13.12 16.23 -2.52
N LYS A 151 13.66 16.30 -1.30
CA LYS A 151 14.96 16.96 -1.03
C LYS A 151 16.14 16.32 -1.77
N SER A 152 16.03 15.05 -2.18
CA SER A 152 17.02 14.29 -2.95
C SER A 152 16.74 14.28 -4.45
N HIS A 153 15.70 14.99 -4.93
CA HIS A 153 15.31 14.94 -6.35
C HIS A 153 16.26 15.78 -7.23
N PRO A 154 16.77 15.23 -8.35
CA PRO A 154 17.77 15.88 -9.22
C PRO A 154 17.31 17.17 -9.91
N LEU A 155 16.01 17.47 -9.91
CA LEU A 155 15.44 18.71 -10.48
C LEU A 155 15.74 19.99 -9.66
N GLY A 156 16.07 19.85 -8.37
CA GLY A 156 16.24 20.96 -7.43
C GLY A 156 14.92 21.35 -6.72
N ARG A 157 15.03 21.69 -5.44
CA ARG A 157 13.90 22.04 -4.55
C ARG A 157 12.91 23.10 -5.09
N PRO A 158 13.33 24.22 -5.71
CA PRO A 158 12.38 25.26 -6.13
C PRO A 158 11.46 24.79 -7.27
N LEU A 159 11.97 23.98 -8.20
CA LEU A 159 11.18 23.46 -9.33
C LEU A 159 10.12 22.47 -8.86
N CYS A 160 10.45 21.56 -7.96
CA CYS A 160 9.47 20.61 -7.42
C CYS A 160 8.37 21.32 -6.59
N VAL A 161 8.73 22.35 -5.82
CA VAL A 161 7.74 23.16 -5.09
C VAL A 161 6.86 23.96 -6.05
N ALA A 162 7.41 24.49 -7.15
CA ALA A 162 6.62 25.17 -8.17
C ALA A 162 5.61 24.23 -8.84
N PHE A 163 5.99 22.99 -9.19
CA PHE A 163 5.06 21.99 -9.73
C PHE A 163 3.97 21.58 -8.73
N LEU A 164 4.32 21.43 -7.45
CA LEU A 164 3.35 21.16 -6.40
C LEU A 164 2.34 22.30 -6.27
N ALA A 165 2.82 23.55 -6.19
CA ALA A 165 1.97 24.73 -6.10
C ALA A 165 1.06 24.87 -7.32
N LEU A 166 1.59 24.65 -8.52
CA LEU A 166 0.83 24.68 -9.77
C LEU A 166 -0.27 23.61 -9.79
N THR A 167 0.04 22.40 -9.33
CA THR A 167 -0.94 21.31 -9.23
C THR A 167 -2.07 21.64 -8.27
N ILE A 168 -1.73 22.20 -7.09
CA ILE A 168 -2.73 22.62 -6.09
C ILE A 168 -3.62 23.73 -6.65
N VAL A 169 -3.03 24.75 -7.28
CA VAL A 169 -3.80 25.86 -7.87
C VAL A 169 -4.71 25.37 -9.00
N ALA A 170 -4.21 24.53 -9.91
CA ALA A 170 -5.01 23.95 -10.99
C ALA A 170 -6.17 23.08 -10.47
N MET A 171 -5.97 22.36 -9.37
CA MET A 171 -7.01 21.52 -8.78
C MET A 171 -8.03 22.32 -7.96
N VAL A 172 -7.57 23.22 -7.10
CA VAL A 172 -8.43 23.91 -6.09
C VAL A 172 -9.10 25.16 -6.67
N VAL A 173 -8.41 25.92 -7.52
CA VAL A 173 -8.94 27.17 -8.07
C VAL A 173 -9.64 26.92 -9.40
N LEU A 174 -8.99 26.17 -10.29
CA LEU A 174 -9.47 25.96 -11.66
C LEU A 174 -10.41 24.74 -11.79
N HIS A 175 -10.54 23.92 -10.73
CA HIS A 175 -11.33 22.68 -10.71
C HIS A 175 -11.06 21.76 -11.90
N TRP A 176 -9.82 21.76 -12.42
CA TRP A 176 -9.49 20.97 -13.60
C TRP A 176 -9.53 19.48 -13.22
N PRO A 177 -10.33 18.65 -13.88
CA PRO A 177 -10.37 17.23 -13.56
C PRO A 177 -9.00 16.54 -13.76
N LEU A 178 -8.66 15.64 -12.83
CA LEU A 178 -7.31 15.03 -12.67
C LEU A 178 -6.73 14.44 -13.96
N TRP A 179 -7.58 13.93 -14.84
CA TRP A 179 -7.14 13.31 -16.10
C TRP A 179 -6.41 14.28 -17.03
N TRP A 180 -6.58 15.60 -16.91
CA TRP A 180 -5.79 16.60 -17.64
C TRP A 180 -4.55 17.06 -16.89
N ILE A 181 -4.66 17.18 -15.56
CA ILE A 181 -3.55 17.61 -14.70
C ILE A 181 -2.39 16.61 -14.81
N LEU A 182 -2.69 15.32 -14.82
CA LEU A 182 -1.70 14.25 -14.83
C LEU A 182 -0.80 14.24 -16.10
N PRO A 183 -1.34 14.25 -17.34
CA PRO A 183 -0.50 14.29 -18.54
C PRO A 183 0.17 15.66 -18.74
N VAL A 184 -0.49 16.77 -18.40
CA VAL A 184 0.06 18.11 -18.67
C VAL A 184 1.17 18.45 -17.67
N ILE A 185 0.85 18.44 -16.38
CA ILE A 185 1.80 18.86 -15.34
C ILE A 185 2.76 17.71 -15.00
N GLY A 186 2.24 16.49 -14.85
CA GLY A 186 3.07 15.30 -14.61
C GLY A 186 3.97 14.98 -15.80
N GLY A 187 3.45 15.02 -17.03
CA GLY A 187 4.26 14.83 -18.24
C GLY A 187 5.34 15.89 -18.42
N ALA A 188 5.03 17.17 -18.20
CA ALA A 188 6.02 18.25 -18.24
C ALA A 188 7.11 18.09 -17.17
N ALA A 189 6.74 17.70 -15.94
CA ALA A 189 7.69 17.42 -14.87
C ALA A 189 8.60 16.22 -15.20
N CYS A 190 8.05 15.14 -15.75
CA CYS A 190 8.81 13.98 -16.21
C CYS A 190 9.77 14.33 -17.37
N LEU A 191 9.31 15.08 -18.38
CA LEU A 191 10.12 15.51 -19.52
C LEU A 191 11.28 16.41 -19.10
N LEU A 192 11.05 17.36 -18.19
CA LEU A 192 12.10 18.23 -17.66
C LEU A 192 13.08 17.49 -16.76
N THR A 193 12.60 16.50 -16.00
CA THR A 193 13.47 15.60 -15.23
C THR A 193 14.35 14.79 -16.16
N TRP A 194 13.76 14.17 -17.18
CA TRP A 194 14.48 13.37 -18.16
C TRP A 194 15.52 14.19 -18.92
N ARG A 195 15.19 15.43 -19.33
CA ARG A 195 16.14 16.34 -19.98
C ARG A 195 17.30 16.79 -19.09
N LYS A 196 17.12 16.82 -17.76
CA LYS A 196 18.22 17.11 -16.82
C LYS A 196 19.04 15.88 -16.44
N LEU A 197 18.47 14.68 -16.58
CA LEU A 197 19.12 13.41 -16.25
C LEU A 197 19.77 12.73 -17.47
N ALA A 198 19.30 13.05 -18.68
CA ALA A 198 19.92 12.62 -19.92
C ALA A 198 21.29 13.31 -20.06
N PRO A 199 22.38 12.54 -20.26
CA PRO A 199 23.75 13.07 -20.39
C PRO A 199 23.94 13.93 -21.64
#